data_AF-A0A3N9U2Q2-F1
#
_entry.id   AF-A0A3N9U2Q2-F1
#
_cell.length_a   1.000
_cell.length_b   1.000
_cell.length_c   1.000
_cell.angle_alpha   90.00
_cell.angle_beta   90.00
_cell.angle_gamma   90.00
#
_symmetry.space_group_name_H-M   'P 1'
#
loop_
_entity.id
_entity.type
_entity.pdbx_description
1 polymer ?
#
loop_
_entity_poly.entity_id
_entity_poly.type
_entity_poly.pdbx_seq_one_letter_code
_entity_poly.pdbx_strand_id
1 'polypeptide(L)'
;MKKKYQKYFIATMAATVAASGVATLAPSTTSANTSFSDVPTNYNFYKEVTNLAERGIIKGFEDGTFRPGDYVTRGQAAKIIAGALDLDTKNVKNPGFKDIPTSHQYYGAIAALANAGIISGYEDNTYRPGEPVQRNHMAKILAGAFELKPSTNSLPFTDVRSDYKNYISALYENGVTTGKTATTFDGSSNVTRGQLAAFVIRAEKIKPSDQPEQQDQQLTLTIESVSNNTIQTSEGELKVASSLTSIFHSKNAAALKGAKVTAVVSNGVVTEVSSLTFNASGAKGKAIVFDGSNTTIQGAVTVNADFVALNNMTVTGNVTLTDKAVTNFSAEGLTANGELIIEEGAADQVASINGFVAAETTKGPKIDLKKSKFKSVHAKRNNVSLSSDTKFSEVRVSAKASTLEINADAEKITINTTVNLGSIIFVGV
;
A
#
# COMPACT_ATOMS: atom_id res chain seq x y z
N MET A 1 5.10 5.93 18.73
CA MET A 1 5.89 6.10 19.97
C MET A 1 7.36 5.77 19.66
N LYS A 2 8.26 6.76 19.63
CA LYS A 2 9.70 6.56 19.41
C LYS A 2 10.40 6.52 20.77
N LYS A 3 10.99 5.39 21.18
CA LYS A 3 11.81 5.31 22.40
C LYS A 3 13.29 5.40 22.03
N LYS A 4 13.94 6.48 22.48
CA LYS A 4 15.40 6.66 22.51
C LYS A 4 15.97 5.83 23.68
N TYR A 5 17.03 5.07 23.45
CA TYR A 5 17.81 4.45 24.51
C TYR A 5 19.08 5.28 24.76
N GLN A 6 19.18 5.87 25.95
CA GLN A 6 20.42 6.46 26.47
C GLN A 6 21.18 5.37 27.25
N LYS A 7 22.48 5.24 26.94
CA LYS A 7 23.43 4.35 27.63
C LYS A 7 23.81 4.97 28.99
N TYR A 8 23.83 4.16 30.04
CA TYR A 8 24.50 4.51 31.29
C TYR A 8 25.69 3.57 31.50
N PHE A 9 26.86 4.19 31.66
CA PHE A 9 28.11 3.56 32.09
C PHE A 9 28.22 3.88 33.59
N ILE A 10 28.20 2.88 34.46
CA ILE A 10 28.57 3.07 35.87
C ILE A 10 29.65 2.04 36.18
N ALA A 11 30.89 2.51 36.16
CA ALA A 11 32.03 1.83 36.75
C ALA A 11 32.02 2.14 38.25
N THR A 12 31.94 1.11 39.09
CA THR A 12 32.27 1.21 40.51
C THR A 12 33.26 0.10 40.83
N MET A 13 34.53 0.49 40.97
CA MET A 13 35.55 -0.35 41.59
C MET A 13 35.39 -0.27 43.11
N ALA A 14 35.21 -1.43 43.75
CA ALA A 14 35.47 -1.61 45.16
C ALA A 14 36.46 -2.76 45.31
N ALA A 15 37.73 -2.42 45.55
CA ALA A 15 38.78 -3.36 45.86
C ALA A 15 38.74 -3.65 47.37
N THR A 16 38.53 -4.92 47.74
CA THR A 16 38.94 -5.43 49.06
C THR A 16 39.64 -6.77 48.83
N VAL A 17 40.92 -6.82 49.19
CA VAL A 17 41.78 -7.99 49.08
C VAL A 17 41.68 -8.75 50.39
N ALA A 18 41.18 -9.98 50.35
CA ALA A 18 41.39 -10.97 51.40
C ALA A 18 41.90 -12.25 50.73
N ALA A 19 43.17 -12.57 50.98
CA ALA A 19 43.84 -13.74 50.44
C ALA A 19 43.38 -15.01 51.16
N SER A 20 42.89 -15.99 50.41
CA SER A 20 42.85 -17.42 50.76
C SER A 20 42.64 -18.23 49.48
N GLY A 21 43.66 -18.99 49.08
CA GLY A 21 43.69 -19.70 47.81
C GLY A 21 42.71 -20.87 47.75
N VAL A 22 41.77 -20.79 46.82
CA VAL A 22 41.08 -21.93 46.20
C VAL A 22 41.03 -21.61 44.70
N ALA A 23 41.48 -22.56 43.87
CA ALA A 23 41.68 -22.38 42.44
C ALA A 23 40.42 -21.79 41.76
N THR A 24 40.52 -20.54 41.34
CA THR A 24 39.55 -19.96 40.40
C THR A 24 39.79 -20.65 39.06
N LEU A 25 38.83 -21.47 38.62
CA LEU A 25 38.70 -21.76 37.20
C LEU A 25 38.50 -20.41 36.52
N ALA A 26 39.57 -19.86 35.96
CA ALA A 26 39.46 -18.66 35.13
C ALA A 26 38.40 -18.97 34.07
N PRO A 27 37.33 -18.16 33.93
CA PRO A 27 36.46 -18.31 32.79
C PRO A 27 37.36 -18.13 31.57
N SER A 28 37.46 -19.17 30.74
CA SER A 28 38.10 -19.07 29.45
C SER A 28 37.38 -17.98 28.68
N THR A 29 37.91 -16.77 28.70
CA THR A 29 37.52 -15.72 27.76
C THR A 29 38.04 -16.22 26.42
N THR A 30 37.25 -17.07 25.76
CA THR A 30 37.47 -17.42 24.36
C THR A 30 37.43 -16.09 23.62
N SER A 31 38.61 -15.53 23.35
CA SER A 31 38.74 -14.34 22.54
C SER A 31 38.05 -14.66 21.22
N ALA A 32 37.03 -13.88 20.87
CA ALA A 32 36.37 -14.04 19.58
C ALA A 32 37.47 -13.96 18.52
N ASN A 33 37.62 -15.00 17.70
CA ASN A 33 38.61 -14.98 16.64
C ASN A 33 38.13 -13.94 15.62
N THR A 34 38.80 -12.79 15.60
CA THR A 34 38.43 -11.66 14.72
C THR A 34 39.06 -11.77 13.34
N SER A 35 39.90 -12.79 13.11
CA SER A 35 40.50 -13.14 11.84
C SER A 35 40.31 -14.62 11.51
N PHE A 36 40.22 -14.94 10.21
CA PHE A 36 40.08 -16.30 9.71
C PHE A 36 41.18 -16.57 8.68
N SER A 37 41.76 -17.77 8.73
CA SER A 37 42.89 -18.14 7.87
C SER A 37 42.54 -18.18 6.37
N ASP A 38 41.26 -18.41 6.05
CA ASP A 38 40.71 -18.50 4.70
C ASP A 38 39.96 -17.23 4.26
N VAL A 39 40.09 -16.14 5.02
CA VAL A 39 39.54 -14.81 4.69
C VAL A 39 40.68 -13.79 4.74
N PRO A 40 41.60 -13.79 3.76
CA PRO A 40 42.68 -12.82 3.68
C PRO A 40 42.16 -11.40 3.40
N THR A 41 42.97 -10.38 3.70
CA THR A 41 42.58 -8.95 3.58
C THR A 41 42.18 -8.52 2.16
N ASN A 42 42.60 -9.26 1.14
CA ASN A 42 42.23 -9.06 -0.27
C ASN A 42 40.98 -9.85 -0.69
N TYR A 43 40.36 -10.63 0.19
CA TYR A 43 39.11 -11.33 -0.10
C TYR A 43 37.95 -10.34 -0.28
N ASN A 44 37.09 -10.61 -1.28
CA ASN A 44 36.02 -9.70 -1.70
C ASN A 44 35.06 -9.26 -0.58
N PHE A 45 34.87 -10.10 0.44
CA PHE A 45 33.98 -9.80 1.58
C PHE A 45 34.73 -9.74 2.91
N TYR A 46 36.04 -9.50 2.89
CA TYR A 46 36.88 -9.44 4.09
C TYR A 46 36.28 -8.47 5.12
N LYS A 47 35.94 -7.25 4.71
CA LYS A 47 35.44 -6.20 5.62
C LYS A 47 34.13 -6.60 6.30
N GLU A 48 33.20 -7.21 5.57
CA GLU A 48 31.90 -7.60 6.10
C GLU A 48 31.99 -8.81 7.02
N VAL A 49 32.83 -9.79 6.67
CA VAL A 49 33.13 -10.94 7.54
C VAL A 49 33.79 -10.47 8.83
N THR A 50 34.87 -9.69 8.75
CA THR A 50 35.57 -9.16 9.93
C THR A 50 34.63 -8.33 10.81
N ASN A 51 33.78 -7.48 10.23
CA ASN A 51 32.81 -6.69 11.01
C ASN A 51 31.86 -7.57 11.85
N LEU A 52 31.28 -8.61 11.24
CA LEU A 52 30.40 -9.53 11.96
C LEU A 52 31.16 -10.34 13.02
N ALA A 53 32.44 -10.65 12.79
CA ALA A 53 33.28 -11.38 13.73
C ALA A 53 33.66 -10.53 14.95
N GLU A 54 34.05 -9.27 14.73
CA GLU A 54 34.35 -8.28 15.78
C GLU A 54 33.14 -8.04 16.70
N ARG A 55 31.93 -8.09 16.14
CA ARG A 55 30.66 -7.99 16.88
C ARG A 55 30.25 -9.30 17.56
N GLY A 56 31.00 -10.39 17.37
CA GLY A 56 30.71 -11.70 17.91
C GLY A 56 29.50 -12.41 17.28
N ILE A 57 28.98 -11.91 16.16
CA ILE A 57 27.82 -12.48 15.45
C ILE A 57 28.23 -13.77 14.71
N ILE A 58 29.42 -13.77 14.12
CA ILE A 58 30.05 -14.97 13.54
C ILE A 58 31.30 -15.35 14.32
N LYS A 59 31.61 -16.65 14.36
CA LYS A 59 32.78 -17.20 15.06
C LYS A 59 33.67 -18.11 14.22
N GLY A 60 33.28 -18.39 12.97
CA GLY A 60 33.94 -19.40 12.15
C GLY A 60 33.77 -20.82 12.70
N PHE A 61 34.72 -21.68 12.35
CA PHE A 61 34.81 -23.08 12.77
C PHE A 61 36.01 -23.27 13.72
N GLU A 62 36.06 -24.41 14.41
CA GLU A 62 37.10 -24.71 15.40
C GLU A 62 38.52 -24.78 14.80
N ASP A 63 38.62 -25.06 13.49
CA ASP A 63 39.87 -25.06 12.73
C ASP A 63 40.39 -23.64 12.38
N GLY A 64 39.71 -22.59 12.83
CA GLY A 64 40.07 -21.19 12.56
C GLY A 64 39.64 -20.67 11.19
N THR A 65 38.85 -21.44 10.43
CA THR A 65 38.31 -21.03 9.12
C THR A 65 36.92 -20.40 9.25
N PHE A 66 36.52 -19.60 8.27
CA PHE A 66 35.15 -19.11 8.12
C PHE A 66 34.35 -19.85 7.04
N ARG A 67 35.04 -20.43 6.05
CA ARG A 67 34.52 -21.11 4.86
C ARG A 67 33.59 -20.21 4.03
N PRO A 68 34.09 -19.09 3.49
CA PRO A 68 33.23 -18.10 2.82
C PRO A 68 32.60 -18.61 1.52
N GLY A 69 33.18 -19.65 0.90
CA GLY A 69 32.67 -20.29 -0.31
C GLY A 69 31.58 -21.33 -0.07
N ASP A 70 31.45 -21.86 1.16
CA ASP A 70 30.43 -22.85 1.49
C ASP A 70 29.03 -22.21 1.48
N TYR A 71 28.03 -22.99 1.09
CA TYR A 71 26.64 -22.54 1.17
C TYR A 71 26.19 -22.37 2.61
N VAL A 72 25.52 -21.25 2.88
CA VAL A 72 24.97 -20.98 4.21
C VAL A 72 23.63 -21.71 4.38
N THR A 73 23.49 -22.44 5.47
CA THR A 73 22.22 -23.09 5.80
C THR A 73 21.21 -22.07 6.34
N ARG A 74 19.92 -22.38 6.25
CA ARG A 74 18.83 -21.54 6.76
C ARG A 74 18.97 -21.22 8.25
N GLY A 75 19.38 -22.20 9.05
CA GLY A 75 19.63 -22.00 10.48
C GLY A 75 20.84 -21.11 10.77
N GLN A 76 21.94 -21.25 10.00
CA GLN A 76 23.08 -20.35 10.11
C GLN A 76 22.71 -18.92 9.71
N ALA A 77 21.96 -18.76 8.61
CA ALA A 77 21.49 -17.46 8.18
C ALA A 77 20.58 -16.79 9.22
N ALA A 78 19.66 -17.55 9.83
CA ALA A 78 18.81 -17.06 10.91
C ALA A 78 19.65 -16.51 12.08
N LYS A 79 20.69 -17.24 12.50
CA LYS A 79 21.59 -16.81 13.58
C LYS A 79 22.31 -15.50 13.25
N ILE A 80 22.83 -15.37 12.02
CA ILE A 80 23.55 -14.17 11.58
C ILE A 80 22.61 -12.97 11.51
N ILE A 81 21.43 -13.13 10.91
CA ILE A 81 20.46 -12.05 10.72
C ILE A 81 19.87 -11.61 12.07
N ALA A 82 19.51 -12.55 12.95
CA ALA A 82 19.02 -12.22 14.29
C ALA A 82 20.07 -11.47 15.12
N GLY A 83 21.35 -11.87 15.01
CA GLY A 83 22.46 -11.17 15.66
C GLY A 83 22.72 -9.77 15.10
N ALA A 84 22.62 -9.59 13.78
CA ALA A 84 22.76 -8.29 13.14
C ALA A 84 21.63 -7.32 13.53
N LEU A 85 20.42 -7.84 13.74
CA LEU A 85 19.27 -7.10 14.25
C LEU A 85 19.24 -6.93 15.77
N ASP A 86 20.20 -7.50 16.50
CA ASP A 86 20.26 -7.51 17.97
C ASP A 86 18.95 -8.02 18.63
N LEU A 87 18.35 -9.08 18.06
CA LEU A 87 17.11 -9.65 18.59
C LEU A 87 17.36 -10.47 19.86
N ASP A 88 16.41 -10.43 20.79
CA ASP A 88 16.40 -11.34 21.95
C ASP A 88 16.11 -12.78 21.48
N THR A 89 17.15 -13.61 21.51
CA THR A 89 17.08 -15.04 21.13
C THR A 89 16.85 -15.97 22.32
N LYS A 90 16.75 -15.44 23.55
CA LYS A 90 16.55 -16.22 24.77
C LYS A 90 15.08 -16.20 25.20
N ASN A 91 14.45 -15.03 25.21
CA ASN A 91 13.06 -14.86 25.64
C ASN A 91 12.10 -14.87 24.45
N VAL A 92 11.96 -16.04 23.82
CA VAL A 92 11.19 -16.21 22.59
C VAL A 92 9.95 -17.05 22.81
N LYS A 93 8.84 -16.68 22.16
CA LYS A 93 7.68 -17.56 22.00
C LYS A 93 8.01 -18.67 21.00
N ASN A 94 7.53 -19.89 21.26
CA ASN A 94 7.71 -21.02 20.36
C ASN A 94 6.98 -20.75 19.02
N PRO A 95 7.69 -20.77 17.88
CA PRO A 95 7.11 -20.50 16.57
C PRO A 95 6.29 -21.67 16.00
N GLY A 96 6.33 -22.86 16.62
CA GLY A 96 5.52 -24.02 16.23
C GLY A 96 6.09 -24.87 15.09
N PHE A 97 7.33 -24.64 14.67
CA PHE A 97 7.97 -25.45 13.62
C PHE A 97 8.26 -26.88 14.11
N LYS A 98 7.77 -27.88 13.37
CA LYS A 98 7.85 -29.31 13.73
C LYS A 98 9.28 -29.85 13.80
N ASP A 99 10.18 -29.27 13.03
CA ASP A 99 11.57 -29.70 12.87
C ASP A 99 12.57 -28.87 13.69
N ILE A 100 12.09 -27.92 14.52
CA ILE A 100 12.93 -27.10 15.40
C ILE A 100 12.53 -27.32 16.87
N PRO A 101 13.04 -28.37 17.53
CA PRO A 101 12.86 -28.51 18.98
C PRO A 101 13.56 -27.37 19.74
N THR A 102 13.12 -27.09 20.97
CA THR A 102 13.72 -26.01 21.82
C THR A 102 15.20 -26.22 22.13
N SER A 103 15.68 -27.47 22.06
CA SER A 103 17.09 -27.84 22.20
C SER A 103 17.93 -27.62 20.94
N HIS A 104 17.31 -27.29 19.80
CA HIS A 104 18.03 -27.09 18.55
C HIS A 104 18.94 -25.86 18.62
N GLN A 105 20.19 -25.96 18.17
CA GLN A 105 21.20 -24.90 18.29
C GLN A 105 20.82 -23.55 17.65
N TYR A 106 19.89 -23.55 16.69
CA TYR A 106 19.37 -22.35 16.02
C TYR A 106 17.95 -21.94 16.50
N TYR A 107 17.36 -22.66 17.48
CA TYR A 107 15.99 -22.42 17.93
C TYR A 107 15.74 -20.96 18.30
N GLY A 108 16.58 -20.39 19.17
CA GLY A 108 16.41 -19.02 19.65
C GLY A 108 16.37 -17.98 18.53
N ALA A 109 17.29 -18.08 17.57
CA ALA A 109 17.35 -17.16 16.44
C ALA A 109 16.17 -17.32 15.47
N ILE A 110 15.78 -18.55 15.16
CA ILE A 110 14.63 -18.85 14.30
C ILE A 110 13.34 -18.35 14.98
N ALA A 111 13.15 -18.63 16.26
CA ALA A 111 11.99 -18.18 17.01
C ALA A 111 11.92 -16.65 17.10
N ALA A 112 13.05 -15.97 17.33
CA ALA A 112 13.09 -14.50 17.37
C ALA A 112 12.66 -13.87 16.03
N LEU A 113 13.19 -14.36 14.91
CA LEU A 113 12.82 -13.87 13.58
C LEU A 113 11.35 -14.17 13.25
N ALA A 114 10.84 -15.34 13.65
CA ALA A 114 9.44 -15.69 13.46
C ALA A 114 8.50 -14.80 14.30
N ASN A 115 8.84 -14.54 15.56
CA ASN A 115 8.09 -13.64 16.44
C ASN A 115 8.09 -12.19 15.93
N ALA A 116 9.17 -11.78 15.25
CA ALA A 116 9.25 -10.50 14.57
C ALA A 116 8.51 -10.46 13.22
N GLY A 117 7.91 -11.57 12.77
CA GLY A 117 7.19 -11.65 11.49
C GLY A 117 8.09 -11.67 10.24
N ILE A 118 9.40 -11.85 10.42
CA ILE A 118 10.38 -11.83 9.32
C ILE A 118 10.39 -13.17 8.56
N ILE A 119 10.09 -14.27 9.26
CA ILE A 119 10.02 -15.63 8.69
C ILE A 119 8.75 -16.36 9.10
N SER A 120 8.27 -17.25 8.23
CA SER A 120 7.03 -18.01 8.45
C SER A 120 7.16 -19.53 8.28
N GLY A 121 8.34 -20.03 7.91
CA GLY A 121 8.53 -21.45 7.56
C GLY A 121 7.82 -21.86 6.25
N TYR A 122 7.62 -23.16 6.08
CA TYR A 122 6.92 -23.79 4.96
C TYR A 122 5.49 -24.22 5.37
N GLU A 123 4.63 -24.48 4.38
CA GLU A 123 3.22 -24.85 4.57
C GLU A 123 3.02 -26.13 5.41
N ASP A 124 4.02 -27.02 5.41
CA ASP A 124 4.03 -28.26 6.21
C ASP A 124 4.33 -28.03 7.72
N ASN A 125 4.51 -26.76 8.12
CA ASN A 125 4.96 -26.28 9.42
C ASN A 125 6.42 -26.66 9.75
N THR A 126 7.29 -26.75 8.75
CA THR A 126 8.75 -26.92 8.95
C THR A 126 9.52 -25.64 8.67
N TYR A 127 10.75 -25.51 9.19
CA TYR A 127 11.68 -24.43 8.86
C TYR A 127 12.84 -24.88 7.98
N ARG A 128 13.25 -26.15 8.07
CA ARG A 128 14.35 -26.81 7.33
C ARG A 128 15.70 -26.14 7.59
N PRO A 129 16.22 -26.15 8.84
CA PRO A 129 17.38 -25.36 9.24
C PRO A 129 18.70 -25.82 8.61
N GLY A 130 18.78 -27.09 8.19
CA GLY A 130 19.96 -27.68 7.55
C GLY A 130 20.07 -27.39 6.06
N GLU A 131 18.98 -26.97 5.40
CA GLU A 131 18.96 -26.73 3.96
C GLU A 131 19.68 -25.40 3.62
N PRO A 132 20.40 -25.32 2.49
CA PRO A 132 20.95 -24.07 1.99
C PRO A 132 19.89 -23.00 1.75
N VAL A 133 20.25 -21.73 1.94
CA VAL A 133 19.38 -20.59 1.61
C VAL A 133 19.50 -20.25 0.13
N GLN A 134 18.37 -20.28 -0.60
CA GLN A 134 18.28 -19.75 -1.96
C GLN A 134 18.20 -18.22 -1.97
N ARG A 135 18.71 -17.59 -3.04
CA ARG A 135 18.75 -16.11 -3.19
C ARG A 135 17.36 -15.46 -3.11
N ASN A 136 16.32 -16.07 -3.64
CA ASN A 136 14.94 -15.60 -3.52
C ASN A 136 14.48 -15.53 -2.05
N HIS A 137 14.72 -16.59 -1.29
CA HIS A 137 14.37 -16.64 0.14
C HIS A 137 15.18 -15.61 0.93
N MET A 138 16.48 -15.49 0.65
CA MET A 138 17.33 -14.48 1.28
C MET A 138 16.82 -13.06 0.99
N ALA A 139 16.44 -12.75 -0.25
CA ALA A 139 15.92 -11.43 -0.59
C ALA A 139 14.66 -11.08 0.22
N LYS A 140 13.72 -12.01 0.33
CA LYS A 140 12.51 -11.84 1.15
C LYS A 140 12.85 -11.62 2.63
N ILE A 141 13.75 -12.42 3.19
CA ILE A 141 14.16 -12.32 4.59
C ILE A 141 14.84 -10.98 4.86
N LEU A 142 15.82 -10.57 4.04
CA LEU A 142 16.57 -9.33 4.25
C LEU A 142 15.72 -8.09 4.03
N ALA A 143 14.84 -8.09 3.02
CA ALA A 143 13.92 -6.98 2.79
C ALA A 143 12.96 -6.79 3.98
N GLY A 144 12.43 -7.87 4.54
CA GLY A 144 11.60 -7.80 5.74
C GLY A 144 12.39 -7.42 6.99
N ALA A 145 13.56 -8.03 7.19
CA ALA A 145 14.42 -7.82 8.36
C ALA A 145 14.87 -6.36 8.52
N PHE A 146 15.25 -5.71 7.42
CA PHE A 146 15.77 -4.36 7.41
C PHE A 146 14.75 -3.34 6.86
N GLU A 147 13.48 -3.75 6.75
CA GLU A 147 12.38 -2.92 6.24
C GLU A 147 12.72 -2.21 4.91
N LEU A 148 13.41 -2.92 4.01
CA LEU A 148 13.82 -2.38 2.72
C LEU A 148 12.62 -2.27 1.80
N LYS A 149 12.48 -1.10 1.19
CA LYS A 149 11.40 -0.82 0.24
C LYS A 149 11.96 -0.41 -1.12
N PRO A 150 11.34 -0.86 -2.22
CA PRO A 150 11.62 -0.31 -3.54
C PRO A 150 10.89 1.03 -3.72
N SER A 151 11.40 1.84 -4.64
CA SER A 151 10.74 3.03 -5.19
C SER A 151 9.89 2.73 -6.42
N THR A 152 10.40 1.92 -7.35
CA THR A 152 9.76 1.73 -8.68
C THR A 152 9.47 0.26 -9.02
N ASN A 153 10.08 -0.69 -8.29
CA ASN A 153 10.09 -2.10 -8.66
C ASN A 153 10.73 -2.39 -10.04
N SER A 154 11.59 -1.49 -10.51
CA SER A 154 12.30 -1.62 -11.77
C SER A 154 13.58 -2.42 -11.57
N LEU A 155 13.73 -3.50 -12.33
CA LEU A 155 14.88 -4.39 -12.23
C LEU A 155 15.51 -4.59 -13.61
N PRO A 156 16.86 -4.66 -13.70
CA PRO A 156 17.53 -5.03 -14.94
C PRO A 156 17.50 -6.55 -15.19
N PHE A 157 17.01 -7.33 -14.22
CA PHE A 157 17.06 -8.78 -14.25
C PHE A 157 15.89 -9.39 -15.03
N THR A 158 16.20 -10.29 -15.95
CA THR A 158 15.20 -10.93 -16.83
C THR A 158 14.60 -12.21 -16.26
N ASP A 159 15.17 -12.75 -15.17
CA ASP A 159 14.85 -14.05 -14.57
C ASP A 159 14.14 -13.93 -13.21
N VAL A 160 13.55 -12.77 -12.91
CA VAL A 160 12.90 -12.50 -11.63
C VAL A 160 11.46 -13.03 -11.63
N ARG A 161 11.19 -13.95 -10.70
CA ARG A 161 9.82 -14.43 -10.45
C ARG A 161 8.97 -13.33 -9.82
N SER A 162 7.70 -13.26 -10.23
CA SER A 162 6.75 -12.23 -9.79
C SER A 162 6.53 -12.20 -8.28
N ASP A 163 6.53 -13.35 -7.61
CA ASP A 163 6.36 -13.50 -6.17
C ASP A 163 7.53 -12.95 -5.34
N TYR A 164 8.72 -12.81 -5.93
CA TYR A 164 9.91 -12.23 -5.29
C TYR A 164 10.28 -10.84 -5.79
N LYS A 165 9.65 -10.35 -6.86
CA LYS A 165 10.02 -9.11 -7.55
C LYS A 165 10.18 -7.94 -6.58
N ASN A 166 9.19 -7.70 -5.72
CA ASN A 166 9.24 -6.57 -4.78
C ASN A 166 10.42 -6.64 -3.80
N TYR A 167 10.74 -7.84 -3.30
CA TYR A 167 11.87 -8.01 -2.37
C TYR A 167 13.22 -7.86 -3.08
N ILE A 168 13.32 -8.36 -4.31
CA ILE A 168 14.54 -8.24 -5.11
C ILE A 168 14.76 -6.79 -5.53
N SER A 169 13.71 -6.07 -5.93
CA SER A 169 13.74 -4.64 -6.19
C SER A 169 14.17 -3.86 -4.95
N ALA A 170 13.62 -4.17 -3.78
CA ALA A 170 14.05 -3.53 -2.53
C ALA A 170 15.56 -3.70 -2.30
N LEU A 171 16.09 -4.92 -2.45
CA LEU A 171 17.53 -5.15 -2.28
C LEU A 171 18.36 -4.46 -3.38
N TYR A 172 17.91 -4.45 -4.62
CA TYR A 172 18.66 -3.89 -5.75
C TYR A 172 18.73 -2.36 -5.67
N GLU A 173 17.57 -1.71 -5.51
CA GLU A 173 17.44 -0.25 -5.48
C GLU A 173 18.08 0.36 -4.23
N ASN A 174 18.17 -0.40 -3.13
CA ASN A 174 18.92 -0.01 -1.93
C ASN A 174 20.41 -0.44 -1.98
N GLY A 175 20.92 -0.91 -3.12
CA GLY A 175 22.34 -1.25 -3.29
C GLY A 175 22.83 -2.47 -2.50
N VAL A 176 21.92 -3.29 -1.97
CA VAL A 176 22.25 -4.52 -1.25
C VAL A 176 22.73 -5.61 -2.21
N THR A 177 22.09 -5.73 -3.39
CA THR A 177 22.46 -6.69 -4.44
C THR A 177 22.67 -6.01 -5.79
N THR A 178 23.59 -6.55 -6.58
CA THR A 178 23.85 -6.14 -7.98
C THR A 178 23.45 -7.22 -8.98
N GLY A 179 22.79 -8.29 -8.53
CA GLY A 179 22.56 -9.49 -9.34
C GLY A 179 23.76 -10.43 -9.37
N LYS A 180 23.60 -11.60 -10.01
CA LYS A 180 24.71 -12.51 -10.34
C LYS A 180 25.47 -12.03 -11.56
N THR A 181 24.74 -11.46 -12.52
CA THR A 181 25.25 -10.69 -13.65
C THR A 181 24.46 -9.37 -13.74
N ALA A 182 24.79 -8.49 -14.69
CA ALA A 182 24.06 -7.25 -14.91
C ALA A 182 22.56 -7.46 -15.22
N THR A 183 22.18 -8.62 -15.79
CA THR A 183 20.80 -8.91 -16.23
C THR A 183 20.23 -10.20 -15.66
N THR A 184 20.92 -10.85 -14.72
CA THR A 184 20.48 -12.12 -14.11
C THR A 184 20.62 -12.06 -12.60
N PHE A 185 19.52 -12.31 -11.88
CA PHE A 185 19.51 -12.40 -10.42
C PHE A 185 19.88 -13.80 -9.91
N ASP A 186 19.49 -14.86 -10.64
CA ASP A 186 19.64 -16.28 -10.34
C ASP A 186 18.99 -16.70 -9.01
N GLY A 187 17.69 -16.43 -8.88
CA GLY A 187 16.96 -16.54 -7.62
C GLY A 187 16.94 -17.94 -6.97
N SER A 188 17.11 -19.01 -7.75
CA SER A 188 17.10 -20.40 -7.28
C SER A 188 18.46 -20.90 -6.79
N SER A 189 19.55 -20.16 -7.07
CA SER A 189 20.89 -20.55 -6.60
C SER A 189 21.07 -20.31 -5.09
N ASN A 190 21.94 -21.13 -4.49
CA ASN A 190 22.25 -21.04 -3.06
C ASN A 190 23.24 -19.91 -2.76
N VAL A 191 23.07 -19.29 -1.60
CA VAL A 191 23.91 -18.18 -1.11
C VAL A 191 25.10 -18.74 -0.35
N THR A 192 26.31 -18.22 -0.61
CA THR A 192 27.50 -18.58 0.17
C THR A 192 27.56 -17.80 1.48
N ARG A 193 28.33 -18.30 2.46
CA ARG A 193 28.54 -17.63 3.76
C ARG A 193 29.13 -16.23 3.61
N GLY A 194 30.10 -16.05 2.70
CA GLY A 194 30.68 -14.74 2.38
C GLY A 194 29.67 -13.79 1.75
N GLN A 195 28.84 -14.27 0.82
CA GLN A 195 27.77 -13.47 0.22
C GLN A 195 26.75 -13.01 1.26
N LEU A 196 26.30 -13.89 2.16
CA LEU A 196 25.36 -13.52 3.22
C LEU A 196 25.93 -12.42 4.13
N ALA A 197 27.20 -12.53 4.53
CA ALA A 197 27.87 -11.50 5.32
C ALA A 197 27.82 -10.13 4.61
N ALA A 198 28.12 -10.11 3.32
CA ALA A 198 28.05 -8.89 2.51
C ALA A 198 26.62 -8.32 2.44
N PHE A 199 25.62 -9.16 2.20
CA PHE A 199 24.24 -8.70 2.11
C PHE A 199 23.70 -8.14 3.42
N VAL A 200 24.00 -8.79 4.55
CA VAL A 200 23.58 -8.34 5.88
C VAL A 200 24.19 -6.98 6.21
N ILE A 201 25.51 -6.82 6.02
CA ILE A 201 26.19 -5.55 6.32
C ILE A 201 25.74 -4.42 5.38
N ARG A 202 25.47 -4.71 4.11
CA ARG A 202 24.93 -3.70 3.19
C ARG A 202 23.54 -3.28 3.60
N ALA A 203 22.64 -4.23 3.89
CA ALA A 203 21.28 -3.95 4.32
C ALA A 203 21.22 -3.16 5.64
N GLU A 204 22.05 -3.52 6.61
CA GLU A 204 22.14 -2.84 7.92
C GLU A 204 22.58 -1.37 7.81
N LYS A 205 23.38 -1.03 6.80
CA LYS A 205 23.86 0.35 6.59
C LYS A 205 22.79 1.28 6.02
N ILE A 206 21.71 0.74 5.47
CA ILE A 206 20.65 1.53 4.85
C ILE A 206 19.78 2.15 5.95
N LYS A 207 19.90 3.47 6.11
CA LYS A 207 19.00 4.21 7.00
C LYS A 207 17.66 4.43 6.30
N PRO A 208 16.56 4.58 7.03
CA PRO A 208 15.27 4.95 6.43
C PRO A 208 15.30 6.24 5.59
N SER A 209 16.20 7.17 5.90
CA SER A 209 16.42 8.41 5.12
C SER A 209 17.18 8.21 3.81
N ASP A 210 17.91 7.09 3.70
CA ASP A 210 18.83 6.81 2.60
C ASP A 210 18.17 5.83 1.61
N GLN A 211 17.00 5.27 1.96
CA GLN A 211 16.21 4.45 1.06
C GLN A 211 15.68 5.32 -0.10
N PRO A 212 15.57 4.78 -1.32
CA PRO A 212 14.94 5.47 -2.44
C PRO A 212 13.55 5.98 -2.05
N GLU A 213 13.28 7.27 -2.29
CA GLU A 213 11.93 7.82 -2.08
C GLU A 213 10.93 6.98 -2.85
N GLN A 214 9.88 6.51 -2.16
CA GLN A 214 8.83 5.75 -2.80
C GLN A 214 8.15 6.65 -3.81
N GLN A 215 8.22 6.28 -5.09
CA GLN A 215 7.68 7.12 -6.14
C GLN A 215 6.18 6.84 -6.22
N ASP A 216 5.42 7.57 -5.40
CA ASP A 216 3.97 7.58 -5.48
C ASP A 216 3.56 8.13 -6.85
N GLN A 217 3.01 7.26 -7.68
CA GLN A 217 2.59 7.61 -9.03
C GLN A 217 1.10 7.90 -9.03
N GLN A 218 0.73 9.10 -9.43
CA GLN A 218 -0.66 9.42 -9.72
C GLN A 218 -1.01 8.90 -11.12
N LEU A 219 -1.83 7.86 -11.19
CA LEU A 219 -2.26 7.24 -12.44
C LEU A 219 -3.75 7.44 -12.65
N THR A 220 -4.18 7.56 -13.90
CA THR A 220 -5.59 7.47 -14.28
C THR A 220 -5.82 6.16 -15.00
N LEU A 221 -6.59 5.27 -14.36
CA LEU A 221 -6.76 3.88 -14.75
C LEU A 221 -8.21 3.64 -15.16
N THR A 222 -8.44 2.79 -16.17
CA THR A 222 -9.78 2.25 -16.43
C THR A 222 -9.91 0.91 -15.75
N ILE A 223 -10.93 0.73 -14.91
CA ILE A 223 -11.19 -0.53 -14.19
C ILE A 223 -11.91 -1.51 -15.12
N GLU A 224 -11.32 -2.68 -15.33
CA GLU A 224 -11.89 -3.74 -16.17
C GLU A 224 -12.66 -4.76 -15.32
N SER A 225 -12.07 -5.15 -14.18
CA SER A 225 -12.71 -6.02 -13.19
C SER A 225 -12.17 -5.78 -11.78
N VAL A 226 -12.96 -6.18 -10.78
CA VAL A 226 -12.62 -6.04 -9.36
C VAL A 226 -12.71 -7.42 -8.71
N SER A 227 -11.66 -7.78 -7.98
CA SER A 227 -11.60 -8.99 -7.15
C SER A 227 -11.42 -8.59 -5.68
N ASN A 228 -11.36 -9.56 -4.77
CA ASN A 228 -11.03 -9.26 -3.38
C ASN A 228 -9.53 -8.92 -3.29
N ASN A 229 -9.23 -7.64 -3.03
CA ASN A 229 -7.88 -7.07 -2.85
C ASN A 229 -7.07 -6.79 -4.13
N THR A 230 -7.60 -7.07 -5.32
CA THR A 230 -6.99 -6.65 -6.59
C THR A 230 -8.00 -6.03 -7.55
N ILE A 231 -7.50 -5.18 -8.43
CA ILE A 231 -8.25 -4.65 -9.58
C ILE A 231 -7.47 -4.94 -10.85
N GLN A 232 -8.17 -5.37 -11.89
CA GLN A 232 -7.63 -5.40 -13.25
C GLN A 232 -7.92 -4.05 -13.91
N THR A 233 -6.89 -3.47 -14.51
CA THR A 233 -6.96 -2.12 -15.08
C THR A 233 -6.33 -2.04 -16.46
N SER A 234 -6.48 -0.90 -17.12
CA SER A 234 -5.78 -0.58 -18.38
C SER A 234 -4.25 -0.68 -18.30
N GLU A 235 -3.66 -0.64 -17.10
CA GLU A 235 -2.22 -0.79 -16.87
C GLU A 235 -1.85 -2.18 -16.29
N GLY A 236 -2.80 -3.13 -16.27
CA GLY A 236 -2.64 -4.47 -15.71
C GLY A 236 -3.22 -4.62 -14.30
N GLU A 237 -2.85 -5.72 -13.63
CA GLU A 237 -3.34 -6.05 -12.29
C GLU A 237 -2.63 -5.22 -11.22
N LEU A 238 -3.41 -4.55 -10.37
CA LEU A 238 -2.92 -3.82 -9.21
C LEU A 238 -3.53 -4.37 -7.93
N LYS A 239 -2.72 -4.38 -6.86
CA LYS A 239 -3.21 -4.67 -5.51
C LYS A 239 -3.88 -3.43 -4.94
N VAL A 240 -4.76 -3.63 -3.97
CA VAL A 240 -5.47 -2.55 -3.28
C VAL A 240 -5.08 -2.55 -1.81
N ALA A 241 -4.75 -1.37 -1.27
CA ALA A 241 -4.47 -1.21 0.16
C ALA A 241 -5.70 -1.62 1.00
N SER A 242 -5.47 -2.15 2.20
CA SER A 242 -6.54 -2.63 3.09
C SER A 242 -7.62 -1.57 3.36
N SER A 243 -7.22 -0.30 3.46
CA SER A 243 -8.11 0.87 3.61
C SER A 243 -9.09 1.07 2.45
N LEU A 244 -8.82 0.52 1.28
CA LEU A 244 -9.64 0.68 0.07
C LEU A 244 -10.35 -0.63 -0.35
N THR A 245 -10.11 -1.73 0.36
CA THR A 245 -10.79 -3.02 0.08
C THR A 245 -12.30 -2.96 0.33
N SER A 246 -12.76 -2.01 1.15
CA SER A 246 -14.18 -1.71 1.36
C SER A 246 -14.88 -1.16 0.13
N ILE A 247 -14.15 -0.52 -0.79
CA ILE A 247 -14.74 0.04 -2.02
C ILE A 247 -14.41 -0.79 -3.26
N PHE A 248 -13.24 -1.43 -3.30
CA PHE A 248 -12.83 -2.36 -4.35
C PHE A 248 -13.12 -3.80 -3.93
N HIS A 249 -14.41 -4.16 -3.96
CA HIS A 249 -14.88 -5.51 -3.70
C HIS A 249 -15.95 -5.96 -4.70
N SER A 250 -16.26 -7.25 -4.71
CA SER A 250 -17.20 -7.87 -5.67
C SER A 250 -18.60 -7.23 -5.69
N LYS A 251 -19.13 -6.73 -4.57
CA LYS A 251 -20.46 -6.09 -4.55
C LYS A 251 -20.51 -4.76 -5.33
N ASN A 252 -19.37 -4.08 -5.48
CA ASN A 252 -19.25 -2.83 -6.25
C ASN A 252 -18.77 -3.08 -7.68
N ALA A 253 -18.51 -4.33 -8.07
CA ALA A 253 -17.92 -4.66 -9.38
C ALA A 253 -18.79 -4.17 -10.55
N ALA A 254 -20.12 -4.23 -10.42
CA ALA A 254 -21.02 -3.73 -11.46
C ALA A 254 -20.93 -2.21 -11.65
N ALA A 255 -20.77 -1.45 -10.57
CA ALA A 255 -20.60 0.01 -10.61
C ALA A 255 -19.22 0.43 -11.09
N LEU A 256 -18.19 -0.33 -10.72
CA LEU A 256 -16.80 -0.02 -11.07
C LEU A 256 -16.39 -0.52 -12.47
N LYS A 257 -17.19 -1.35 -13.15
CA LYS A 257 -16.87 -1.83 -14.49
C LYS A 257 -16.80 -0.66 -15.48
N GLY A 258 -15.63 -0.47 -16.09
CA GLY A 258 -15.36 0.65 -17.01
C GLY A 258 -15.21 2.01 -16.31
N ALA A 259 -15.22 2.05 -14.98
CA ALA A 259 -15.00 3.29 -14.24
C ALA A 259 -13.57 3.80 -14.45
N LYS A 260 -13.40 5.12 -14.49
CA LYS A 260 -12.08 5.75 -14.48
C LYS A 260 -11.72 6.14 -13.07
N VAL A 261 -10.55 5.74 -12.60
CA VAL A 261 -10.05 6.07 -11.27
C VAL A 261 -8.73 6.80 -11.40
N THR A 262 -8.64 8.00 -10.83
CA THR A 262 -7.35 8.64 -10.59
C THR A 262 -6.89 8.24 -9.20
N ALA A 263 -5.76 7.55 -9.11
CA ALA A 263 -5.29 6.93 -7.88
C ALA A 263 -3.80 7.18 -7.66
N VAL A 264 -3.39 7.19 -6.40
CA VAL A 264 -1.98 7.08 -6.02
C VAL A 264 -1.63 5.60 -5.96
N VAL A 265 -0.61 5.22 -6.72
CA VAL A 265 -0.08 3.86 -6.77
C VAL A 265 1.35 3.88 -6.22
N SER A 266 1.56 3.11 -5.17
CA SER A 266 2.85 2.92 -4.54
C SER A 266 3.23 1.44 -4.64
N ASN A 267 4.31 1.11 -5.34
CA ASN A 267 4.78 -0.27 -5.51
C ASN A 267 3.72 -1.25 -6.04
N GLY A 268 2.93 -0.83 -7.03
CA GLY A 268 1.85 -1.65 -7.61
C GLY A 268 0.64 -1.85 -6.69
N VAL A 269 0.57 -1.08 -5.60
CA VAL A 269 -0.57 -1.04 -4.68
C VAL A 269 -1.26 0.31 -4.81
N VAL A 270 -2.56 0.30 -5.08
CA VAL A 270 -3.42 1.48 -4.98
C VAL A 270 -3.56 1.85 -3.50
N THR A 271 -3.03 3.00 -3.11
CA THR A 271 -3.01 3.49 -1.73
C THR A 271 -4.04 4.58 -1.47
N GLU A 272 -4.42 5.34 -2.50
CA GLU A 272 -5.40 6.41 -2.43
C GLU A 272 -6.23 6.50 -3.71
N VAL A 273 -7.51 6.88 -3.59
CA VAL A 273 -8.36 7.29 -4.72
C VAL A 273 -8.55 8.81 -4.68
N SER A 274 -7.91 9.50 -5.61
CA SER A 274 -7.99 10.96 -5.76
C SER A 274 -9.21 11.40 -6.57
N SER A 275 -9.72 10.57 -7.48
CA SER A 275 -11.03 10.79 -8.12
C SER A 275 -11.62 9.49 -8.66
N LEU A 276 -12.95 9.46 -8.81
CA LEU A 276 -13.66 8.30 -9.36
C LEU A 276 -14.77 8.73 -10.31
N THR A 277 -14.77 8.18 -11.52
CA THR A 277 -15.81 8.40 -12.53
C THR A 277 -16.53 7.09 -12.84
N PHE A 278 -17.83 7.03 -12.54
CA PHE A 278 -18.70 5.90 -12.86
C PHE A 278 -19.20 6.00 -14.30
N ASN A 279 -18.98 4.96 -15.11
CA ASN A 279 -19.40 4.90 -16.52
C ASN A 279 -20.44 3.79 -16.79
N ALA A 280 -20.77 2.96 -15.79
CA ALA A 280 -21.74 1.88 -15.93
C ALA A 280 -23.15 2.39 -15.64
N SER A 281 -24.03 2.28 -16.64
CA SER A 281 -25.46 2.63 -16.48
C SER A 281 -26.28 1.44 -16.01
N GLY A 282 -27.23 1.71 -15.12
CA GLY A 282 -28.30 0.79 -14.79
C GLY A 282 -29.47 0.87 -15.77
N ALA A 283 -30.61 0.36 -15.34
CA ALA A 283 -31.86 0.46 -16.07
C ALA A 283 -33.02 0.81 -15.11
N LYS A 284 -34.18 1.14 -15.68
CA LYS A 284 -35.40 1.38 -14.91
C LYS A 284 -35.70 0.19 -13.99
N GLY A 285 -35.85 0.45 -12.69
CA GLY A 285 -36.10 -0.58 -11.67
C GLY A 285 -34.87 -1.39 -11.27
N LYS A 286 -33.70 -1.16 -11.89
CA LYS A 286 -32.45 -1.85 -11.59
C LYS A 286 -31.27 -0.88 -11.71
N ALA A 287 -31.17 0.02 -10.74
CA ALA A 287 -30.04 0.92 -10.64
C ALA A 287 -28.73 0.16 -10.37
N ILE A 288 -27.62 0.69 -10.87
CA ILE A 288 -26.29 0.26 -10.49
C ILE A 288 -25.96 0.93 -9.16
N VAL A 289 -25.71 0.11 -8.13
CA VAL A 289 -25.44 0.58 -6.78
C VAL A 289 -23.94 0.50 -6.50
N PHE A 290 -23.39 1.59 -5.98
CA PHE A 290 -22.07 1.63 -5.36
C PHE A 290 -22.23 1.96 -3.89
N ASP A 291 -21.71 1.10 -3.01
CA ASP A 291 -21.68 1.34 -1.57
C ASP A 291 -20.24 1.64 -1.16
N GLY A 292 -20.00 2.87 -0.68
CA GLY A 292 -18.67 3.28 -0.23
C GLY A 292 -18.31 2.77 1.16
N SER A 293 -19.21 2.11 1.89
CA SER A 293 -18.95 1.55 3.22
C SER A 293 -18.36 2.57 4.21
N ASN A 294 -18.83 3.81 4.15
CA ASN A 294 -18.35 4.98 4.89
C ASN A 294 -16.90 5.40 4.58
N THR A 295 -16.35 4.99 3.44
CA THR A 295 -15.01 5.36 2.98
C THR A 295 -15.00 6.77 2.41
N THR A 296 -13.85 7.45 2.52
CA THR A 296 -13.62 8.78 1.93
C THR A 296 -12.88 8.68 0.60
N ILE A 297 -13.39 9.36 -0.42
CA ILE A 297 -12.71 9.64 -1.68
C ILE A 297 -12.10 11.05 -1.60
N GLN A 298 -10.79 11.19 -1.86
CA GLN A 298 -10.01 12.40 -1.58
C GLN A 298 -10.17 13.53 -2.61
N GLY A 299 -10.96 13.33 -3.66
CA GLY A 299 -11.29 14.39 -4.59
C GLY A 299 -12.69 14.23 -5.17
N ALA A 300 -12.85 14.53 -6.45
CA ALA A 300 -14.16 14.57 -7.08
C ALA A 300 -14.71 13.17 -7.43
N VAL A 301 -16.03 13.05 -7.40
CA VAL A 301 -16.76 11.90 -7.94
C VAL A 301 -17.61 12.36 -9.11
N THR A 302 -17.52 11.65 -10.23
CA THR A 302 -18.33 11.93 -11.43
C THR A 302 -19.21 10.74 -11.75
N VAL A 303 -20.49 10.98 -11.99
CA VAL A 303 -21.45 9.99 -12.47
C VAL A 303 -21.72 10.28 -13.93
N ASN A 304 -21.06 9.52 -14.79
CA ASN A 304 -21.15 9.61 -16.25
C ASN A 304 -22.00 8.47 -16.82
N ALA A 305 -23.16 8.23 -16.19
CA ALA A 305 -24.04 7.12 -16.47
C ALA A 305 -25.46 7.43 -15.96
N ASP A 306 -26.45 6.66 -16.43
CA ASP A 306 -27.84 6.76 -15.97
C ASP A 306 -28.18 5.63 -14.99
N PHE A 307 -29.19 5.82 -14.15
CA PHE A 307 -29.63 4.87 -13.12
C PHE A 307 -28.50 4.43 -12.18
N VAL A 308 -27.78 5.39 -11.61
CA VAL A 308 -26.71 5.13 -10.63
C VAL A 308 -27.18 5.51 -9.22
N ALA A 309 -26.85 4.69 -8.24
CA ALA A 309 -27.07 4.93 -6.82
C ALA A 309 -25.73 4.95 -6.07
N LEU A 310 -25.43 6.03 -5.34
CA LEU A 310 -24.22 6.14 -4.50
C LEU A 310 -24.59 6.15 -3.02
N ASN A 311 -24.09 5.17 -2.27
CA ASN A 311 -24.48 4.95 -0.88
C ASN A 311 -23.27 5.04 0.06
N ASN A 312 -23.51 5.55 1.27
CA ASN A 312 -22.60 5.50 2.43
C ASN A 312 -21.15 5.90 2.10
N MET A 313 -20.92 7.13 1.67
CA MET A 313 -19.55 7.57 1.35
C MET A 313 -19.33 9.05 1.59
N THR A 314 -18.07 9.42 1.79
CA THR A 314 -17.65 10.82 1.86
C THR A 314 -16.82 11.18 0.63
N VAL A 315 -17.08 12.33 0.05
CA VAL A 315 -16.36 12.90 -1.10
C VAL A 315 -15.83 14.26 -0.65
N THR A 316 -14.51 14.45 -0.64
CA THR A 316 -13.93 15.74 -0.23
C THR A 316 -14.09 16.82 -1.31
N GLY A 317 -14.24 16.41 -2.57
CA GLY A 317 -14.49 17.28 -3.72
C GLY A 317 -15.97 17.43 -4.06
N ASN A 318 -16.22 17.81 -5.32
CA ASN A 318 -17.56 17.89 -5.89
C ASN A 318 -18.08 16.51 -6.29
N VAL A 319 -19.39 16.38 -6.33
CA VAL A 319 -20.08 15.26 -7.00
C VAL A 319 -20.71 15.82 -8.26
N THR A 320 -20.33 15.32 -9.42
CA THR A 320 -20.82 15.79 -10.72
C THR A 320 -21.68 14.73 -11.38
N LEU A 321 -22.91 15.07 -11.73
CA LEU A 321 -23.76 14.28 -12.64
C LEU A 321 -23.61 14.86 -14.05
N THR A 322 -23.11 14.06 -14.99
CA THR A 322 -22.92 14.53 -16.37
C THR A 322 -24.25 14.52 -17.14
N ASP A 323 -24.17 14.88 -18.42
CA ASP A 323 -25.26 14.79 -19.38
C ASP A 323 -25.76 13.36 -19.62
N LYS A 324 -24.99 12.34 -19.21
CA LYS A 324 -25.39 10.93 -19.28
C LYS A 324 -26.34 10.50 -18.18
N ALA A 325 -26.39 11.22 -17.06
CA ALA A 325 -27.37 11.00 -16.00
C ALA A 325 -28.71 11.60 -16.42
N VAL A 326 -29.45 10.93 -17.32
CA VAL A 326 -30.63 11.52 -17.99
C VAL A 326 -31.96 11.22 -17.31
N THR A 327 -32.07 10.13 -16.55
CA THR A 327 -33.34 9.68 -15.98
C THR A 327 -33.33 9.67 -14.47
N ASN A 328 -32.36 8.97 -13.85
CA ASN A 328 -32.39 8.74 -12.41
C ASN A 328 -30.98 8.70 -11.82
N PHE A 329 -30.80 9.47 -10.77
CA PHE A 329 -29.69 9.36 -9.83
C PHE A 329 -30.24 9.32 -8.41
N SER A 330 -29.65 8.50 -7.56
CA SER A 330 -29.99 8.47 -6.15
C SER A 330 -28.74 8.43 -5.28
N ALA A 331 -28.86 8.96 -4.07
CA ALA A 331 -27.83 8.82 -3.06
C ALA A 331 -28.42 8.63 -1.68
N GLU A 332 -27.88 7.67 -0.91
CA GLU A 332 -28.21 7.49 0.50
C GLU A 332 -26.96 7.61 1.37
N GLY A 333 -26.93 8.54 2.32
CA GLY A 333 -25.78 8.74 3.21
C GLY A 333 -24.52 9.22 2.48
N LEU A 334 -24.66 9.91 1.35
CA LEU A 334 -23.55 10.52 0.62
C LEU A 334 -23.26 11.90 1.22
N THR A 335 -22.03 12.13 1.69
CA THR A 335 -21.56 13.45 2.14
C THR A 335 -20.53 13.99 1.17
N ALA A 336 -20.76 15.18 0.61
CA ALA A 336 -19.76 15.89 -0.19
C ALA A 336 -19.39 17.22 0.48
N ASN A 337 -18.09 17.45 0.67
CA ASN A 337 -17.58 18.75 1.15
C ASN A 337 -17.65 19.82 0.05
N GLY A 338 -17.73 19.39 -1.21
CA GLY A 338 -17.99 20.24 -2.37
C GLY A 338 -19.47 20.32 -2.74
N GLU A 339 -19.71 20.70 -3.99
CA GLU A 339 -21.04 20.90 -4.55
C GLU A 339 -21.57 19.63 -5.22
N LEU A 340 -22.89 19.47 -5.24
CA LEU A 340 -23.56 18.63 -6.23
C LEU A 340 -23.73 19.44 -7.52
N ILE A 341 -23.00 19.08 -8.58
CA ILE A 341 -23.06 19.75 -9.87
C ILE A 341 -23.85 18.88 -10.84
N ILE A 342 -24.85 19.45 -11.50
CA ILE A 342 -25.69 18.72 -12.45
C ILE A 342 -25.51 19.39 -13.81
N GLU A 343 -24.75 18.74 -14.69
CA GLU A 343 -24.29 19.33 -15.94
C GLU A 343 -25.20 19.01 -17.11
N GLU A 344 -25.37 20.00 -17.99
CA GLU A 344 -25.80 19.75 -19.36
C GLU A 344 -24.55 19.55 -20.20
N GLY A 345 -24.58 18.57 -21.10
CA GLY A 345 -23.45 18.27 -21.97
C GLY A 345 -23.08 19.51 -22.78
N ALA A 346 -21.82 19.61 -23.18
CA ALA A 346 -21.52 20.47 -24.31
C ALA A 346 -22.29 19.87 -25.50
N ALA A 347 -23.43 20.45 -25.87
CA ALA A 347 -23.91 20.28 -27.24
C ALA A 347 -22.73 20.63 -28.13
N ASP A 348 -22.39 19.77 -29.09
CA ASP A 348 -21.41 20.09 -30.13
C ASP A 348 -21.75 21.49 -30.63
N GLN A 349 -20.95 22.49 -30.26
CA GLN A 349 -21.26 23.87 -30.55
C GLN A 349 -20.96 24.11 -32.02
N VAL A 350 -21.93 23.78 -32.87
CA VAL A 350 -22.02 24.36 -34.21
C VAL A 350 -22.45 25.81 -34.04
N ALA A 351 -21.57 26.73 -34.43
CA ALA A 351 -21.84 28.17 -34.43
C ALA A 351 -23.14 28.45 -35.21
N SER A 352 -24.19 28.84 -34.51
CA SER A 352 -25.48 29.22 -35.06
C SER A 352 -25.76 30.69 -34.75
N ILE A 353 -26.15 31.45 -35.77
CA ILE A 353 -26.46 32.90 -35.70
C ILE A 353 -27.91 33.15 -35.23
N ASN A 354 -28.75 32.11 -35.14
CA ASN A 354 -30.09 32.22 -34.59
C ASN A 354 -30.08 31.89 -33.09
N GLY A 355 -30.74 32.77 -32.32
CA GLY A 355 -30.67 32.88 -30.87
C GLY A 355 -30.69 31.57 -30.09
N PHE A 356 -29.98 31.61 -28.96
CA PHE A 356 -29.87 30.57 -27.95
C PHE A 356 -31.24 30.01 -27.57
N VAL A 357 -31.59 28.88 -28.16
CA VAL A 357 -32.51 27.92 -27.55
C VAL A 357 -31.62 26.77 -27.12
N ALA A 358 -31.49 26.57 -25.81
CA ALA A 358 -30.90 25.35 -25.28
C ALA A 358 -31.60 24.18 -25.98
N ALA A 359 -30.86 23.13 -26.35
CA ALA A 359 -31.52 21.90 -26.78
C ALA A 359 -32.56 21.58 -25.69
N GLU A 360 -33.85 21.61 -26.03
CA GLU A 360 -34.90 21.20 -25.12
C GLU A 360 -34.71 19.70 -24.89
N THR A 361 -33.82 19.33 -23.98
CA THR A 361 -33.78 17.98 -23.47
C THR A 361 -35.11 17.80 -22.74
N THR A 362 -36.08 17.16 -23.39
CA THR A 362 -37.42 16.87 -22.83
C THR A 362 -37.39 15.98 -21.59
N LYS A 363 -36.19 15.55 -21.16
CA LYS A 363 -35.92 14.70 -19.99
C LYS A 363 -34.74 15.25 -19.20
N GLY A 364 -34.97 15.54 -17.93
CA GLY A 364 -33.92 15.77 -16.94
C GLY A 364 -34.01 14.74 -15.81
N PRO A 365 -32.95 14.63 -14.99
CA PRO A 365 -32.84 13.55 -14.05
C PRO A 365 -33.74 13.83 -12.86
N LYS A 366 -34.40 12.76 -12.40
CA LYS A 366 -34.87 12.70 -11.03
C LYS A 366 -33.68 12.38 -10.13
N ILE A 367 -33.47 13.23 -9.14
CA ILE A 367 -32.42 13.12 -8.13
C ILE A 367 -33.08 12.91 -6.77
N ASP A 368 -32.85 11.75 -6.17
CA ASP A 368 -33.34 11.39 -4.83
C ASP A 368 -32.18 11.33 -3.83
N LEU A 369 -32.14 12.26 -2.89
CA LEU A 369 -31.09 12.38 -1.88
C LEU A 369 -31.66 12.07 -0.50
N LYS A 370 -31.23 10.95 0.09
CA LYS A 370 -31.61 10.53 1.43
C LYS A 370 -30.43 10.59 2.36
N LYS A 371 -30.56 11.21 3.53
CA LYS A 371 -29.51 11.43 4.52
C LYS A 371 -28.20 11.94 3.91
N SER A 372 -28.28 12.60 2.76
CA SER A 372 -27.13 12.98 1.95
C SER A 372 -26.90 14.47 2.08
N LYS A 373 -25.64 14.89 2.24
CA LYS A 373 -25.24 16.26 2.56
C LYS A 373 -24.30 16.79 1.50
N PHE A 374 -24.57 18.00 1.03
CA PHE A 374 -23.73 18.71 0.06
C PHE A 374 -23.54 20.13 0.54
N LYS A 375 -22.41 20.77 0.19
CA LYS A 375 -22.21 22.19 0.47
C LYS A 375 -23.30 23.03 -0.19
N SER A 376 -23.54 22.80 -1.47
CA SER A 376 -24.59 23.43 -2.27
C SER A 376 -24.95 22.55 -3.47
N VAL A 377 -26.10 22.81 -4.09
CA VAL A 377 -26.50 22.18 -5.34
C VAL A 377 -26.41 23.19 -6.48
N HIS A 378 -25.82 22.80 -7.61
CA HIS A 378 -25.68 23.65 -8.79
C HIS A 378 -26.26 22.94 -10.02
N ALA A 379 -27.51 23.30 -10.36
CA ALA A 379 -28.18 22.84 -11.56
C ALA A 379 -27.78 23.71 -12.77
N LYS A 380 -27.16 23.08 -13.78
CA LYS A 380 -26.76 23.70 -15.04
C LYS A 380 -27.52 23.12 -16.25
N ARG A 381 -28.62 22.39 -16.04
CA ARG A 381 -29.44 21.73 -17.07
C ARG A 381 -30.94 21.88 -16.82
N ASN A 382 -31.73 21.73 -17.88
CA ASN A 382 -33.20 21.71 -17.84
C ASN A 382 -33.78 20.45 -17.16
N ASN A 383 -35.05 20.55 -16.73
CA ASN A 383 -35.89 19.44 -16.29
C ASN A 383 -35.33 18.63 -15.11
N VAL A 384 -34.55 19.26 -14.23
CA VAL A 384 -34.06 18.61 -13.01
C VAL A 384 -35.22 18.53 -12.00
N SER A 385 -35.44 17.34 -11.45
CA SER A 385 -36.34 17.14 -10.30
C SER A 385 -35.48 16.67 -9.13
N LEU A 386 -35.35 17.51 -8.11
CA LEU A 386 -34.49 17.28 -6.95
C LEU A 386 -35.35 17.06 -5.71
N SER A 387 -35.16 15.92 -5.03
CA SER A 387 -35.73 15.64 -3.71
C SER A 387 -34.62 15.41 -2.70
N SER A 388 -34.75 16.01 -1.51
CA SER A 388 -33.81 15.81 -0.40
C SER A 388 -34.52 15.83 0.94
N ASP A 389 -34.11 14.96 1.85
CA ASP A 389 -34.51 14.98 3.27
C ASP A 389 -33.53 15.78 4.16
N THR A 390 -32.53 16.42 3.56
CA THR A 390 -31.60 17.31 4.25
C THR A 390 -31.64 18.74 3.69
N LYS A 391 -31.32 19.70 4.56
CA LYS A 391 -31.25 21.12 4.24
C LYS A 391 -29.97 21.48 3.49
N PHE A 392 -30.10 22.30 2.44
CA PHE A 392 -28.98 22.88 1.70
C PHE A 392 -28.70 24.33 2.12
N SER A 393 -27.42 24.73 2.08
CA SER A 393 -27.07 26.15 2.26
C SER A 393 -27.43 27.00 1.03
N GLU A 394 -27.29 26.44 -0.17
CA GLU A 394 -27.66 27.11 -1.41
C GLU A 394 -28.05 26.11 -2.51
N VAL A 395 -29.11 26.45 -3.25
CA VAL A 395 -29.41 25.87 -4.56
C VAL A 395 -29.22 26.93 -5.65
N ARG A 396 -28.30 26.67 -6.58
CA ARG A 396 -27.97 27.53 -7.73
C ARG A 396 -28.49 26.95 -9.02
N VAL A 397 -29.05 27.83 -9.85
CA VAL A 397 -29.60 27.50 -11.17
C VAL A 397 -29.00 28.44 -12.20
N SER A 398 -28.51 27.90 -13.32
CA SER A 398 -27.78 28.69 -14.35
C SER A 398 -28.51 28.76 -15.68
N ALA A 399 -28.08 29.70 -16.54
CA ALA A 399 -28.55 30.09 -17.89
C ALA A 399 -29.16 29.04 -18.82
N LYS A 400 -28.91 27.75 -18.61
CA LYS A 400 -29.41 26.65 -19.43
C LYS A 400 -30.59 25.89 -18.82
N ALA A 401 -31.17 26.36 -17.72
CA ALA A 401 -32.32 25.74 -17.04
C ALA A 401 -33.60 26.61 -17.14
N SER A 402 -34.69 26.03 -17.68
CA SER A 402 -36.02 26.63 -17.90
C SER A 402 -37.11 26.04 -17.00
N THR A 403 -36.89 24.81 -16.52
CA THR A 403 -37.77 24.04 -15.62
C THR A 403 -36.94 23.39 -14.53
N LEU A 404 -37.39 23.56 -13.29
CA LEU A 404 -36.75 22.98 -12.10
C LEU A 404 -37.81 22.71 -11.03
N GLU A 405 -37.81 21.49 -10.52
CA GLU A 405 -38.63 21.09 -9.38
C GLU A 405 -37.71 20.81 -8.19
N ILE A 406 -37.94 21.50 -7.08
CA ILE A 406 -37.18 21.32 -5.83
C ILE A 406 -38.15 20.94 -4.73
N ASN A 407 -37.96 19.73 -4.20
CA ASN A 407 -38.61 19.21 -3.01
C ASN A 407 -37.54 18.97 -1.93
N ALA A 408 -37.04 20.07 -1.36
CA ALA A 408 -35.97 20.10 -0.37
C ALA A 408 -35.99 21.42 0.42
N ASP A 409 -35.43 21.41 1.64
CA ASP A 409 -35.16 22.63 2.41
C ASP A 409 -33.86 23.31 1.93
N ALA A 410 -33.87 24.63 1.78
CA ALA A 410 -32.72 25.41 1.36
C ALA A 410 -32.71 26.81 1.98
N GLU A 411 -31.55 27.27 2.46
CA GLU A 411 -31.40 28.62 3.04
C GLU A 411 -31.46 29.71 1.98
N LYS A 412 -30.95 29.42 0.78
CA LYS A 412 -30.88 30.36 -0.33
C LYS A 412 -31.12 29.64 -1.66
N ILE A 413 -31.89 30.28 -2.53
CA ILE A 413 -32.06 29.83 -3.91
C ILE A 413 -31.66 30.99 -4.82
N THR A 414 -30.67 30.74 -5.69
CA THR A 414 -30.14 31.73 -6.63
C THR A 414 -30.42 31.26 -8.05
N ILE A 415 -31.17 32.06 -8.80
CA ILE A 415 -31.51 31.74 -10.20
C ILE A 415 -30.87 32.78 -11.12
N ASN A 416 -29.85 32.36 -11.86
CA ASN A 416 -29.14 33.16 -12.83
C ASN A 416 -29.39 32.59 -14.23
N THR A 417 -30.60 32.81 -14.76
CA THR A 417 -31.02 32.27 -16.06
C THR A 417 -31.13 33.36 -17.14
N THR A 418 -30.82 33.01 -18.39
CA THR A 418 -30.99 33.87 -19.58
C THR A 418 -32.27 33.53 -20.35
N VAL A 419 -32.98 32.47 -19.95
CA VAL A 419 -34.25 32.04 -20.56
C VAL A 419 -35.41 32.34 -19.62
N ASN A 420 -36.60 32.59 -20.18
CA ASN A 420 -37.82 32.71 -19.38
C ASN A 420 -38.09 31.40 -18.62
N LEU A 421 -38.30 31.51 -17.31
CA LEU A 421 -38.69 30.38 -16.47
C LEU A 421 -40.14 30.03 -16.77
N GLY A 422 -40.40 28.80 -17.21
CA GLY A 422 -41.76 28.34 -17.52
C GLY A 422 -42.58 28.12 -16.25
N SER A 423 -41.99 27.47 -15.25
CA SER A 423 -42.58 27.30 -13.92
C SER A 423 -41.48 27.02 -12.89
N ILE A 424 -41.66 27.54 -11.67
CA ILE A 424 -40.90 27.14 -10.49
C ILE A 424 -41.91 26.58 -9.50
N ILE A 425 -41.72 25.32 -9.12
CA ILE A 425 -42.59 24.66 -8.14
C ILE A 425 -41.77 24.39 -6.89
N PHE A 426 -42.14 25.08 -5.81
CA PHE A 426 -41.68 24.77 -4.47
C PHE A 426 -42.71 23.85 -3.82
N VAL A 427 -42.33 22.59 -3.63
CA VAL A 427 -43.12 21.67 -2.82
C VAL A 427 -42.53 21.74 -1.41
N GLY A 428 -43.13 22.58 -0.56
CA GLY A 428 -42.72 22.68 0.84
C GLY A 428 -43.02 21.39 1.58
N VAL A 429 -42.12 21.01 2.48
CA VAL A 429 -42.34 19.98 3.52
C VAL A 429 -42.77 20.67 4.80
#